data_AF-A0A1S9M6B6-F1
#
_entry.id   AF-A0A1S9M6B6-F1
#
_cell.length_a   1.000
_cell.length_b   1.000
_cell.length_c   1.000
_cell.angle_alpha   90.00
_cell.angle_beta   90.00
_cell.angle_gamma   90.00
#
_symmetry.space_group_name_H-M   'P 1'
#
loop_
_entity.id
_entity.type
_entity.pdbx_description
1 polymer ?
#
loop_
_entity_poly.entity_id
_entity_poly.type
_entity_poly.pdbx_seq_one_letter_code
_entity_poly.pdbx_strand_id
1 'polypeptide(L)'
;MTGRLPDFSIHELNLPDSLNGPDSKDFRELSSVMDTMVLETWGSLDRALSAQVRLAGWRDTPYEASRNFFGRVDGRIIGHASCFVPLTDKVHTAWLHLDVLDAYRWRGIGTALLRTVEEVAGAGGQTR
;
A
#
# COMPACT_ATOMS: atom_id res chain seq x y z
N MET A 1 1.25 -11.18 29.41
CA MET A 1 2.21 -11.76 28.44
C MET A 1 2.59 -10.66 27.46
N THR A 2 3.71 -9.98 27.68
CA THR A 2 4.21 -8.91 26.80
C THR A 2 5.13 -9.56 25.76
N GLY A 3 4.54 -10.13 24.71
CA GLY A 3 5.30 -10.64 23.57
C GLY A 3 5.91 -9.45 22.82
N ARG A 4 7.22 -9.48 22.56
CA ARG A 4 7.89 -8.50 21.70
C ARG A 4 7.15 -8.45 20.37
N LEU A 5 6.70 -7.25 19.97
CA LEU A 5 6.15 -7.04 18.63
C LEU A 5 7.23 -7.43 17.62
N PRO A 6 6.91 -8.13 16.53
CA PRO A 6 7.89 -8.38 15.47
C PRO A 6 8.43 -7.04 14.97
N ASP A 7 9.75 -6.94 14.81
CA ASP A 7 10.37 -5.76 14.23
C ASP A 7 9.88 -5.66 12.77
N PHE A 8 9.17 -4.59 12.44
CA PHE A 8 8.65 -4.34 11.12
C PHE A 8 9.21 -3.03 10.56
N SER A 9 9.17 -2.90 9.23
CA SER A 9 9.59 -1.69 8.52
C SER A 9 8.53 -1.29 7.49
N ILE A 10 8.39 0.01 7.24
CA ILE A 10 7.49 0.57 6.22
C ILE A 10 8.35 1.10 5.08
N HIS A 11 7.95 0.81 3.84
CA HIS A 11 8.67 1.20 2.62
C HIS A 11 7.70 1.83 1.64
N GLU A 12 8.14 2.87 0.93
CA GLU A 12 7.45 3.36 -0.26
C GLU A 12 7.67 2.39 -1.42
N LEU A 13 6.62 2.11 -2.17
CA LEU A 13 6.67 1.27 -3.36
C LEU A 13 7.25 2.06 -4.53
N ASN A 14 8.38 1.61 -5.06
CA ASN A 14 8.81 2.02 -6.39
C ASN A 14 7.89 1.39 -7.44
N LEU A 15 7.13 2.23 -8.16
CA LEU A 15 6.21 1.77 -9.19
C LEU A 15 6.98 1.44 -10.48
N PRO A 16 7.00 0.19 -10.95
CA PRO A 16 7.81 -0.19 -12.10
C PRO A 16 7.20 0.30 -13.42
N ASP A 17 8.03 0.59 -14.43
CA ASP A 17 7.53 0.96 -15.76
C ASP A 17 6.75 -0.18 -16.45
N SER A 18 7.11 -1.43 -16.12
CA SER A 18 6.44 -2.62 -16.63
C SER A 18 6.42 -3.73 -15.60
N LEU A 19 5.42 -4.61 -15.72
CA LEU A 19 5.31 -5.79 -14.88
C LEU A 19 6.44 -6.80 -15.06
N ASN A 20 7.26 -6.69 -16.11
CA ASN A 20 8.34 -7.64 -16.41
C ASN A 20 9.75 -7.09 -16.26
N GLY A 21 9.87 -5.83 -15.83
CA GLY A 21 11.15 -5.18 -15.60
C GLY A 21 11.87 -5.71 -14.36
N PRO A 22 13.19 -5.43 -14.23
CA PRO A 22 13.99 -5.81 -13.08
C PRO A 22 13.46 -5.24 -11.76
N ASP A 23 12.84 -4.06 -11.80
CA ASP A 23 12.35 -3.35 -10.60
C ASP A 23 10.93 -3.77 -10.18
N SER A 24 10.33 -4.75 -10.86
CA SER A 24 8.94 -5.17 -10.62
C SER A 24 8.76 -6.13 -9.44
N LYS A 25 9.84 -6.57 -8.79
CA LYS A 25 9.80 -7.61 -7.75
C LYS A 25 8.85 -7.25 -6.61
N ASP A 26 9.06 -6.09 -5.99
CA ASP A 26 8.27 -5.65 -4.84
C ASP A 26 6.81 -5.39 -5.24
N PHE A 27 6.58 -4.82 -6.43
CA PHE A 27 5.23 -4.62 -6.97
C PHE A 27 4.45 -5.92 -7.16
N ARG A 28 5.12 -6.95 -7.71
CA ARG A 28 4.50 -8.28 -7.92
C ARG A 28 4.24 -8.99 -6.59
N GLU A 29 5.19 -8.94 -5.66
CA GLU A 29 5.01 -9.49 -4.31
C GLU A 29 3.81 -8.81 -3.63
N LEU A 30 3.78 -7.48 -3.62
CA LEU A 30 2.68 -6.69 -3.06
C LEU A 30 1.35 -7.03 -3.72
N SER A 31 1.29 -7.15 -5.04
CA SER A 31 0.07 -7.53 -5.76
C SER A 31 -0.48 -8.89 -5.30
N SER A 32 0.39 -9.89 -5.16
CA SER A 32 0.02 -11.22 -4.65
C SER A 32 -0.45 -11.16 -3.18
N VAL A 33 0.22 -10.35 -2.36
CA VAL A 33 -0.19 -10.13 -0.96
C VAL A 33 -1.55 -9.44 -0.87
N MET A 34 -1.83 -8.46 -1.73
CA MET A 34 -3.15 -7.81 -1.77
C MET A 34 -4.26 -8.78 -2.21
N ASP A 35 -3.98 -9.71 -3.12
CA ASP A 35 -4.96 -10.76 -3.47
C ASP A 35 -5.26 -11.66 -2.26
N THR A 36 -4.24 -11.94 -1.44
CA THR A 36 -4.40 -12.68 -0.18
C THR A 36 -5.24 -11.90 0.83
N MET A 37 -4.99 -10.59 1.00
CA MET A 37 -5.79 -9.71 1.87
C MET A 37 -7.26 -9.64 1.44
N VAL A 38 -7.50 -9.59 0.12
CA VAL A 38 -8.85 -9.63 -0.45
C VAL A 38 -9.52 -10.96 -0.12
N LEU A 39 -8.83 -12.09 -0.26
CA LEU A 39 -9.35 -13.41 0.12
C LEU A 39 -9.66 -13.50 1.62
N GLU A 40 -8.76 -13.03 2.48
CA GLU A 40 -8.97 -13.01 3.94
C GLU A 40 -10.21 -12.18 4.31
N THR A 41 -10.41 -11.04 3.64
CA THR A 41 -11.52 -10.12 3.94
C THR A 41 -12.85 -10.56 3.35
N TRP A 42 -12.86 -11.10 2.12
CA TRP A 42 -14.08 -11.34 1.35
C TRP A 42 -14.38 -12.81 1.05
N GLY A 43 -13.43 -13.71 1.27
CA GLY A 43 -13.56 -15.14 0.94
C GLY A 43 -13.53 -15.47 -0.56
N SER A 44 -13.40 -14.47 -1.44
CA SER A 44 -13.23 -14.64 -2.89
C SER A 44 -12.35 -13.53 -3.46
N LEU A 45 -11.91 -13.70 -4.72
CA LEU A 45 -11.09 -12.71 -5.44
C LEU A 45 -11.93 -11.74 -6.29
N ASP A 46 -13.26 -11.70 -6.14
CA ASP A 46 -14.12 -10.86 -6.98
C ASP A 46 -13.87 -9.36 -6.78
N ARG A 47 -13.23 -8.98 -5.65
CA ARG A 47 -12.81 -7.61 -5.33
C ARG A 47 -11.33 -7.35 -5.59
N ALA A 48 -10.58 -8.33 -6.06
CA ALA A 48 -9.18 -8.16 -6.38
C ALA A 48 -9.02 -7.44 -7.71
N LEU A 49 -7.99 -6.59 -7.80
CA LEU A 49 -7.57 -5.97 -9.04
C LEU A 49 -6.37 -6.73 -9.59
N SER A 50 -6.31 -6.95 -10.91
CA SER A 50 -5.11 -7.54 -11.50
C SER A 50 -3.89 -6.63 -11.28
N ALA A 51 -2.69 -7.22 -11.32
CA ALA A 51 -1.44 -6.48 -11.25
C ALA A 51 -1.36 -5.37 -12.33
N GLN A 52 -1.90 -5.63 -13.53
CA GLN A 52 -1.98 -4.66 -14.63
C GLN A 52 -2.86 -3.46 -14.25
N VAL A 53 -4.03 -3.71 -13.65
CA VAL A 53 -4.97 -2.65 -13.26
C VAL A 53 -4.40 -1.84 -12.09
N ARG A 54 -3.78 -2.50 -11.09
CA ARG A 54 -3.05 -1.81 -10.01
C ARG A 54 -1.96 -0.91 -10.58
N LEU A 55 -1.12 -1.43 -11.48
CA LEU A 55 -0.01 -0.66 -12.04
C LEU A 55 -0.51 0.57 -12.80
N ALA A 56 -1.55 0.42 -13.61
CA ALA A 56 -2.13 1.53 -14.35
C ALA A 56 -2.79 2.56 -13.41
N GLY A 57 -3.56 2.09 -12.43
CA GLY A 57 -4.31 2.95 -11.50
C GLY A 57 -3.45 3.67 -10.45
N TRP A 58 -2.24 3.19 -10.18
CA TRP A 58 -1.33 3.82 -9.22
C TRP A 58 -0.35 4.81 -9.83
N ARG A 59 -0.37 5.00 -11.15
CA ARG A 59 0.43 6.02 -11.81
C ARG A 59 -0.15 7.40 -11.52
N ASP A 60 0.76 8.35 -11.27
CA ASP A 60 0.39 9.75 -11.19
C ASP A 60 -0.28 10.20 -12.49
N THR A 61 -1.27 11.07 -12.35
CA THR A 61 -1.93 11.75 -13.45
C THR A 61 -1.82 13.27 -13.24
N PRO A 62 -2.17 14.09 -14.24
CA PRO A 62 -2.24 15.54 -14.05
C PRO A 62 -3.25 15.97 -12.96
N TYR A 63 -4.13 15.08 -12.52
CA TYR A 63 -5.24 15.40 -11.62
C TYR A 63 -5.11 14.77 -10.24
N GLU A 64 -4.24 13.76 -10.09
CA GLU A 64 -4.15 12.97 -8.87
C GLU A 64 -2.73 12.39 -8.73
N ALA A 65 -2.16 12.55 -7.54
CA ALA A 65 -0.92 11.89 -7.14
C ALA A 65 -1.26 10.63 -6.32
N SER A 66 -0.54 9.54 -6.58
CA SER A 66 -0.72 8.25 -5.91
C SER A 66 0.58 7.83 -5.24
N ARG A 67 0.53 7.54 -3.95
CA ARG A 67 1.66 7.03 -3.17
C ARG A 67 1.25 5.72 -2.52
N ASN A 68 2.09 4.69 -2.66
CA ASN A 68 1.82 3.35 -2.18
C ASN A 68 2.94 2.93 -1.24
N PHE A 69 2.58 2.31 -0.13
CA PHE A 69 3.49 1.86 0.91
C PHE A 69 3.19 0.42 1.29
N PHE A 70 4.19 -0.26 1.82
CA PHE A 70 4.02 -1.61 2.32
C PHE A 70 4.83 -1.85 3.60
N GLY A 71 4.29 -2.71 4.46
CA GLY A 71 4.97 -3.19 5.66
C GLY A 71 5.74 -4.47 5.37
N ARG A 72 6.96 -4.60 5.92
CA ARG A 72 7.77 -5.83 5.88
C ARG A 72 8.07 -6.36 7.27
N VAL A 73 7.97 -7.68 7.42
CA VAL A 73 8.48 -8.46 8.56
C VAL A 73 9.33 -9.58 7.98
N ASP A 74 10.57 -9.73 8.46
CA ASP A 74 11.52 -10.77 8.03
C ASP A 74 11.66 -10.87 6.49
N GLY A 75 11.66 -9.71 5.82
CA GLY A 75 11.82 -9.58 4.37
C GLY A 75 10.55 -9.83 3.54
N ARG A 76 9.43 -10.22 4.16
CA ARG A 76 8.15 -10.47 3.48
C ARG A 76 7.20 -9.28 3.63
N ILE A 77 6.54 -8.93 2.53
CA ILE A 77 5.45 -7.94 2.55
C ILE A 77 4.22 -8.51 3.28
N ILE A 78 3.70 -7.74 4.23
CA ILE A 78 2.60 -8.18 5.13
C ILE A 78 1.42 -7.19 5.21
N GLY A 79 1.54 -6.03 4.57
CA GLY A 79 0.64 -4.90 4.72
C GLY A 79 0.78 -3.94 3.56
N HIS A 80 -0.30 -3.26 3.22
CA HIS A 80 -0.35 -2.23 2.18
C HIS A 80 -1.04 -0.99 2.74
N ALA A 81 -0.60 0.18 2.30
CA ALA A 81 -1.39 1.39 2.37
C ALA A 81 -1.17 2.25 1.13
N SER A 82 -2.22 2.92 0.66
CA SER A 82 -2.14 3.87 -0.43
C SER A 82 -2.79 5.20 -0.05
N CYS A 83 -2.28 6.25 -0.68
CA CYS A 83 -2.78 7.61 -0.57
C CYS A 83 -2.96 8.17 -1.98
N PHE A 84 -4.18 8.60 -2.30
CA PHE A 84 -4.50 9.32 -3.52
C PHE A 84 -4.86 10.75 -3.16
N VAL A 85 -4.14 11.72 -3.73
CA VAL A 85 -4.30 13.14 -3.45
C VAL A 85 -4.70 13.87 -4.73
N PRO A 86 -5.92 14.44 -4.79
CA PRO A 86 -6.32 15.30 -5.89
C PRO A 86 -5.44 16.55 -6.02
N LEU A 87 -5.09 16.92 -7.25
CA LEU A 87 -4.20 18.05 -7.57
C LEU A 87 -4.92 19.27 -8.13
N THR A 88 -6.20 19.15 -8.51
CA THR A 88 -6.94 20.20 -9.23
C THR A 88 -8.25 20.60 -8.56
N ASP A 89 -9.09 19.65 -8.20
CA ASP A 89 -10.31 19.85 -7.42
C ASP A 89 -10.21 19.07 -6.10
N LYS A 90 -10.86 19.55 -5.03
CA LYS A 90 -10.86 18.94 -3.69
C LYS A 90 -9.45 18.67 -3.14
N VAL A 91 -8.52 19.58 -3.40
CA VAL A 91 -7.10 19.53 -2.99
C VAL A 91 -6.87 19.49 -1.46
N HIS A 92 -7.92 19.59 -0.66
CA HIS A 92 -7.89 19.46 0.80
C HIS A 92 -8.34 18.07 1.29
N THR A 93 -8.52 17.11 0.38
CA THR A 93 -8.95 15.75 0.69
C THR A 93 -7.94 14.73 0.16
N ALA A 94 -7.94 13.54 0.75
CA ALA A 94 -7.16 12.41 0.25
C ALA A 94 -7.97 11.12 0.45
N TRP A 95 -7.79 10.17 -0.47
CA TRP A 95 -8.32 8.82 -0.32
C TRP A 95 -7.24 7.90 0.20
N LEU A 96 -7.52 7.29 1.35
CA LEU A 96 -6.62 6.34 1.99
C LEU A 96 -7.22 4.94 1.90
N HIS A 97 -6.40 3.96 1.53
CA HIS A 97 -6.75 2.54 1.62
C HIS A 97 -5.63 1.83 2.36
N LEU A 98 -5.96 0.88 3.23
CA LEU A 98 -4.97 0.11 3.97
C LEU A 98 -5.51 -1.26 4.35
N ASP A 99 -4.63 -2.25 4.34
CA ASP A 99 -4.92 -3.59 4.84
C ASP A 99 -3.64 -4.28 5.32
N VAL A 100 -3.79 -5.22 6.25
CA VAL A 100 -2.70 -6.02 6.84
C VAL A 100 -3.18 -7.45 6.89
N LEU A 101 -2.32 -8.39 6.46
CA LEU A 101 -2.62 -9.82 6.54
C LEU A 101 -3.05 -10.23 7.95
N ASP A 102 -4.06 -11.09 8.05
CA ASP A 102 -4.70 -11.48 9.32
C ASP A 102 -3.70 -11.92 10.39
N ALA A 103 -2.72 -12.73 10.00
CA ALA A 103 -1.68 -13.25 10.89
C ALA A 103 -0.80 -12.15 11.53
N TYR A 104 -0.78 -10.94 10.96
CA TYR A 104 0.05 -9.81 11.39
C TYR A 104 -0.77 -8.65 11.97
N ARG A 105 -2.11 -8.78 12.03
CA ARG A 105 -2.99 -7.78 12.67
C ARG A 105 -2.72 -7.67 14.17
N TRP A 106 -3.15 -6.55 14.76
CA TRP A 106 -3.02 -6.22 16.20
C TRP A 106 -1.57 -6.11 16.72
N ARG A 107 -0.63 -5.79 15.83
CA ARG A 107 0.81 -5.63 16.15
C ARG A 107 1.33 -4.20 15.93
N GLY A 108 0.44 -3.23 15.76
CA GLY A 108 0.79 -1.82 15.50
C GLY A 108 1.15 -1.49 14.04
N ILE A 109 1.25 -2.48 13.16
CA ILE A 109 1.61 -2.31 11.74
C ILE A 109 0.60 -1.42 11.01
N GLY A 110 -0.71 -1.70 11.16
CA GLY A 110 -1.75 -0.89 10.52
C GLY A 110 -1.74 0.57 10.97
N THR A 111 -1.46 0.81 12.25
CA THR A 111 -1.30 2.17 12.79
C THR A 111 -0.09 2.89 12.20
N ALA A 112 1.04 2.18 12.05
CA ALA A 112 2.22 2.74 11.41
C ALA A 112 1.98 3.09 9.93
N LEU A 113 1.34 2.18 9.18
CA LEU A 113 0.95 2.41 7.79
C LEU A 113 0.01 3.60 7.65
N LEU A 114 -1.03 3.67 8.48
CA LEU A 114 -1.99 4.79 8.49
C LEU A 114 -1.27 6.12 8.72
N ARG A 115 -0.42 6.19 9.75
CA ARG A 115 0.33 7.40 10.05
C ARG A 115 1.21 7.83 8.88
N THR A 116 1.89 6.89 8.21
CA THR A 116 2.69 7.19 7.02
C THR A 116 1.85 7.85 5.94
N VAL A 117 0.69 7.29 5.59
CA VAL A 117 -0.15 7.86 4.52
C VAL A 117 -0.86 9.15 4.92
N GLU A 118 -1.14 9.37 6.21
CA GLU A 118 -1.63 10.65 6.73
C GLU A 118 -0.58 11.76 6.61
N GLU A 119 0.68 11.46 6.95
CA GLU A 119 1.80 12.42 6.78
C GLU A 119 1.96 12.82 5.30
N VAL A 120 1.84 11.86 4.38
CA VAL A 120 1.87 12.09 2.93
C VAL A 120 0.67 12.90 2.44
N ALA A 121 -0.53 12.59 2.93
CA ALA A 121 -1.74 13.35 2.60
C ALA A 121 -1.60 14.81 3.05
N GLY A 122 -1.12 15.04 4.28
CA GLY A 122 -0.88 16.38 4.82
C GLY A 122 0.20 17.17 4.05
N ALA A 123 1.11 16.47 3.37
CA ALA A 123 2.13 17.05 2.49
C ALA A 123 1.66 17.21 1.02
N GLY A 124 0.39 16.97 0.70
CA GLY A 124 -0.13 17.09 -0.66
C GLY A 124 0.36 15.97 -1.59
N GLY A 125 0.59 14.77 -1.07
CA GLY A 125 1.06 13.62 -1.85
C GLY A 125 2.58 13.55 -2.01
N GLN A 126 3.32 14.40 -1.29
CA GLN A 126 4.78 14.41 -1.30
C GLN A 126 5.33 13.51 -0.19
N THR A 127 6.36 12.73 -0.51
CA THR A 127 7.17 12.00 0.47
C THR A 127 8.40 12.84 0.81
N ARG A 128 8.79 12.87 2.09
CA ARG A 128 9.92 13.64 2.60
C ARG A 128 11.20 12.80 2.65
#